data_AF-A0A0U5FQK7-F1
#
_entry.id   AF-A0A0U5FQK7-F1
#
_cell.length_a   1.000
_cell.length_b   1.000
_cell.length_c   1.000
_cell.angle_alpha   90.00
_cell.angle_beta   90.00
_cell.angle_gamma   90.00
#
_symmetry.space_group_name_H-M   'P 1'
#
loop_
_entity.id
_entity.type
_entity.pdbx_description
1 polymer ?
#
loop_
_entity_poly.entity_id
_entity_poly.type
_entity_poly.pdbx_seq_one_letter_code
_entity_poly.pdbx_strand_id
1 'polypeptide(L)'
;MFREFTDDTFAVQARRPQWLGMLGPVIRAEPNEGIAMAGQEFGGNSVPPGETWTYTWEVPERAGPGPLDPPSLAWTYHSDVSGAQDIYSGLVGAIIVYRPGELAKHTLDGPAPRGSDPTEEVLTLFMIVDENLSFYIDGNTLNRTNIPRGELQVNRLDPGFQESNLKHAINGRLFGNLEGLNLTVGREARWHVVSCSSSTTFAELTIFSNHWETSKIPIHRTGMATPLHGQGRGLMFYLFCQHRQDP
;
A
#
# COMPACT_ATOMS: atom_id res chain seq x y z
N MET A 1 -0.82 -12.84 -0.86
CA MET A 1 -0.02 -11.61 -1.04
C MET A 1 0.86 -11.74 -2.28
N PHE A 2 1.03 -10.67 -3.06
CA PHE A 2 1.93 -10.66 -4.22
C PHE A 2 3.40 -10.68 -3.83
N ARG A 3 4.22 -11.40 -4.61
CA ARG A 3 5.66 -11.51 -4.46
C ARG A 3 6.32 -11.51 -5.83
N GLU A 4 7.48 -10.88 -5.91
CA GLU A 4 8.32 -10.88 -7.10
C GLU A 4 9.29 -12.04 -7.04
N PHE A 5 9.58 -12.62 -8.20
CA PHE A 5 10.54 -13.70 -8.37
C PHE A 5 11.57 -13.28 -9.42
N THR A 6 12.75 -13.89 -9.36
CA THR A 6 13.88 -13.52 -10.24
C THR A 6 13.68 -13.92 -11.69
N ASP A 7 12.82 -14.91 -11.93
CA ASP A 7 12.57 -15.52 -13.23
C ASP A 7 11.24 -16.28 -13.24
N ASP A 8 10.91 -16.90 -14.37
CA ASP A 8 9.69 -17.65 -14.65
C ASP A 8 9.63 -19.03 -13.97
N THR A 9 10.68 -19.46 -13.27
CA THR A 9 10.68 -20.73 -12.52
C THR A 9 10.01 -20.60 -11.15
N PHE A 10 9.78 -19.37 -10.69
CA PHE A 10 9.23 -19.06 -9.36
C PHE A 10 10.00 -19.70 -8.19
N ALA A 11 11.27 -20.04 -8.39
CA ALA A 11 12.08 -20.72 -7.37
C ALA A 11 12.64 -19.73 -6.32
N VAL A 12 13.03 -18.53 -6.75
CA VAL A 12 13.72 -17.55 -5.90
C VAL A 12 12.94 -16.24 -5.88
N GLN A 13 12.49 -15.83 -4.69
CA GLN A 13 11.86 -14.52 -4.51
C GLN A 13 12.89 -13.40 -4.62
N ALA A 14 12.55 -12.34 -5.35
CA ALA A 14 13.39 -11.16 -5.46
C ALA A 14 13.52 -10.44 -4.10
N ARG A 15 14.64 -9.75 -3.93
CA ARG A 15 14.87 -8.94 -2.73
C ARG A 15 13.87 -7.78 -2.73
N ARG A 16 13.28 -7.52 -1.56
CA ARG A 16 12.37 -6.39 -1.35
C ARG A 16 12.68 -5.66 -0.05
N PRO A 17 12.38 -4.36 0.04
CA PRO A 17 12.45 -3.64 1.31
C PRO A 17 11.49 -4.22 2.36
N GLN A 18 11.94 -4.28 3.60
CA GLN A 18 11.14 -4.78 4.74
C GLN A 18 9.90 -3.91 4.97
N TRP A 19 10.04 -2.59 4.77
CA TRP A 19 8.99 -1.61 5.00
C TRP A 19 7.78 -1.76 4.06
N LEU A 20 7.89 -2.47 2.94
CA LEU A 20 6.73 -2.75 2.08
C LEU A 20 5.68 -3.62 2.79
N GLY A 21 6.05 -4.38 3.83
CA GLY A 21 5.10 -5.10 4.65
C GLY A 21 4.18 -6.04 3.84
N MET A 22 2.87 -5.79 3.84
CA MET A 22 1.90 -6.58 3.09
C MET A 22 1.82 -6.24 1.59
N LEU A 23 2.28 -5.06 1.18
CA LEU A 23 2.21 -4.64 -0.23
C LEU A 23 2.96 -5.61 -1.13
N GLY A 24 2.43 -5.77 -2.34
CA GLY A 24 3.14 -6.39 -3.44
C GLY A 24 4.40 -5.64 -3.84
N PRO A 25 5.18 -6.20 -4.78
CA PRO A 25 6.27 -5.50 -5.44
C PRO A 25 5.80 -4.17 -6.03
N VAL A 26 6.67 -3.16 -6.01
CA VAL A 26 6.37 -1.87 -6.63
C VAL A 26 6.82 -1.90 -8.07
N ILE A 27 5.88 -1.80 -9.00
CA ILE A 27 6.16 -1.71 -10.44
C ILE A 27 6.51 -0.25 -10.74
N ARG A 28 7.60 -0.03 -11.46
CA ARG A 28 8.08 1.32 -11.82
C ARG A 28 8.09 1.45 -13.34
N ALA A 29 7.60 2.57 -13.86
CA ALA A 29 7.52 2.80 -15.31
C ALA A 29 7.62 4.29 -15.66
N GLU A 30 8.09 4.60 -16.86
CA GLU A 30 7.87 5.89 -17.52
C GLU A 30 6.85 5.74 -18.67
N PRO A 31 6.06 6.78 -18.98
CA PRO A 31 5.17 6.75 -20.12
C PRO A 31 5.92 6.47 -21.41
N ASN A 32 5.28 5.71 -22.30
CA ASN A 32 5.81 5.38 -23.63
C ASN A 32 7.12 4.56 -23.64
N GLU A 33 7.60 4.04 -22.49
CA GLU A 33 8.69 3.05 -22.41
C GLU A 33 8.20 1.58 -22.56
N GLY A 34 6.91 1.38 -22.89
CA GLY A 34 6.28 0.07 -23.11
C GLY A 34 6.21 -0.33 -24.59
N ILE A 35 6.65 -1.57 -24.84
CA ILE A 35 6.94 -2.26 -26.11
C ILE A 35 5.65 -2.69 -26.86
N ALA A 36 5.71 -2.58 -28.20
CA ALA A 36 4.87 -3.20 -29.24
C ALA A 36 3.37 -3.44 -28.98
N MET A 37 2.56 -2.77 -29.81
CA MET A 37 1.12 -2.95 -30.01
C MET A 37 0.71 -4.44 -29.95
N ALA A 38 0.07 -4.85 -28.87
CA ALA A 38 -0.69 -6.08 -28.78
C ALA A 38 -2.07 -5.72 -28.23
N GLY A 39 -3.11 -6.04 -28.99
CA GLY A 39 -4.49 -5.74 -28.64
C GLY A 39 -4.84 -6.28 -27.26
N GLN A 40 -5.87 -5.69 -26.67
CA GLN A 40 -6.50 -6.13 -25.43
C GLN A 40 -6.90 -7.61 -25.56
N GLU A 41 -6.04 -8.53 -25.11
CA GLU A 41 -6.41 -9.93 -25.01
C GLU A 41 -7.43 -10.05 -23.87
N PHE A 42 -8.65 -10.48 -24.20
CA PHE A 42 -9.74 -10.68 -23.26
C PHE A 42 -9.53 -11.97 -22.43
N GLY A 43 -8.40 -12.09 -21.75
CA GLY A 43 -7.98 -13.21 -20.91
C GLY A 43 -7.28 -12.75 -19.63
N GLY A 44 -7.19 -13.61 -18.62
CA GLY A 44 -6.51 -13.29 -17.36
C GLY A 44 -7.34 -12.56 -16.30
N ASN A 45 -8.66 -12.41 -16.46
CA ASN A 45 -9.51 -11.85 -15.39
C ASN A 45 -9.55 -12.72 -14.12
N SER A 46 -9.23 -14.01 -14.26
CA SER A 46 -9.01 -14.96 -13.17
C SER A 46 -7.96 -15.97 -13.62
N VAL A 47 -6.98 -16.24 -12.75
CA VAL A 47 -5.90 -17.20 -13.02
C VAL A 47 -6.03 -18.35 -12.02
N PRO A 48 -6.34 -19.58 -12.48
CA PRO A 48 -6.46 -20.73 -11.60
C PRO A 48 -5.16 -21.07 -10.85
N PRO A 49 -5.26 -21.71 -9.67
CA PRO A 49 -4.08 -22.18 -8.95
C PRO A 49 -3.22 -23.13 -9.80
N GLY A 50 -1.93 -22.83 -9.92
CA GLY A 50 -0.97 -23.61 -10.71
C GLY A 50 -0.83 -23.16 -12.16
N GLU A 51 -1.69 -22.25 -12.64
CA GLU A 51 -1.54 -21.63 -13.96
C GLU A 51 -0.78 -20.30 -13.86
N THR A 52 -0.31 -19.81 -15.01
CA THR A 52 0.43 -18.54 -15.11
C THR A 52 -0.13 -17.74 -16.27
N TRP A 53 -0.29 -16.44 -16.06
CA TRP A 53 -0.73 -15.49 -17.06
C TRP A 53 0.18 -14.26 -17.05
N THR A 54 0.52 -13.75 -18.23
CA THR A 54 1.33 -12.54 -18.37
C THR A 54 0.42 -11.38 -18.74
N TYR A 55 0.37 -10.37 -17.87
CA TYR A 55 -0.32 -9.12 -18.16
C TYR A 55 0.63 -8.13 -18.82
N THR A 56 0.23 -7.60 -19.97
CA THR A 56 0.92 -6.50 -20.64
C THR A 56 0.06 -5.25 -20.54
N TRP A 57 0.58 -4.22 -19.87
CA TRP A 57 -0.09 -2.93 -19.74
C TRP A 57 0.69 -1.85 -20.50
N GLU A 58 -0.01 -1.11 -21.36
CA GLU A 58 0.54 0.12 -21.91
C GLU A 58 0.44 1.24 -20.87
N VAL A 59 1.52 2.02 -20.72
CA VAL A 59 1.56 3.20 -19.86
C VAL A 59 1.45 4.44 -20.75
N PRO A 60 0.22 4.91 -21.06
CA PRO A 60 0.04 6.11 -21.86
C PRO A 60 0.47 7.35 -21.06
N GLU A 61 0.74 8.45 -21.76
CA GLU A 61 1.10 9.74 -21.12
C GLU A 61 0.10 10.17 -20.05
N ARG A 62 -1.20 9.92 -20.26
CA ARG A 62 -2.28 10.22 -19.29
C ARG A 62 -2.20 9.43 -17.97
N ALA A 63 -1.42 8.35 -17.92
CA ALA A 63 -1.18 7.56 -16.71
C ALA A 63 0.03 8.09 -15.91
N GLY A 64 0.85 8.94 -16.54
CA GLY A 64 1.95 9.63 -15.88
C GLY A 64 1.57 11.00 -15.35
N PRO A 65 2.53 11.70 -14.73
CA PRO A 65 2.29 13.03 -14.18
C PRO A 65 2.06 14.07 -15.27
N GLY A 66 1.04 14.90 -15.09
CA GLY A 66 0.80 16.08 -15.92
C GLY A 66 1.80 17.21 -15.67
N PRO A 67 1.67 18.34 -16.39
CA PRO A 67 2.60 19.46 -16.29
C PRO A 67 2.67 20.13 -14.91
N LEU A 68 1.56 20.08 -14.15
CA LEU A 68 1.47 20.66 -12.79
C LEU A 68 1.65 19.61 -11.69
N ASP A 69 1.77 18.34 -12.05
CA ASP A 69 1.94 17.26 -11.09
C ASP A 69 3.42 17.15 -10.66
N PRO A 70 3.68 16.51 -9.52
CA PRO A 70 5.03 16.13 -9.14
C PRO A 70 5.68 15.18 -10.17
N PRO A 71 7.01 14.97 -10.11
CA PRO A 71 7.75 14.10 -11.04
C PRO A 71 7.30 12.63 -11.10
N SER A 72 6.53 12.15 -10.13
CA SER A 72 6.01 10.78 -10.10
C SER A 72 4.64 10.70 -9.41
N LEU A 73 3.78 9.79 -9.90
CA LEU A 73 2.47 9.48 -9.35
C LEU A 73 2.39 8.00 -9.00
N ALA A 74 1.68 7.68 -7.90
CA ALA A 74 1.46 6.31 -7.48
C ALA A 74 0.02 5.87 -7.76
N TRP A 75 -0.12 4.69 -8.36
CA TRP A 75 -1.36 3.97 -8.58
C TRP A 75 -1.35 2.68 -7.76
N THR A 76 -2.51 2.11 -7.50
CA THR A 76 -2.64 0.80 -6.85
C THR A 76 -3.06 -0.25 -7.86
N TYR A 77 -2.45 -1.43 -7.79
CA TYR A 77 -2.96 -2.63 -8.45
C TYR A 77 -3.44 -3.62 -7.40
N HIS A 78 -4.49 -4.36 -7.69
CA HIS A 78 -5.01 -5.40 -6.81
C HIS A 78 -5.65 -6.52 -7.64
N SER A 79 -5.87 -7.66 -7.01
CA SER A 79 -6.74 -8.69 -7.60
C SER A 79 -8.20 -8.21 -7.51
N ASP A 80 -8.98 -8.50 -8.55
CA ASP A 80 -10.39 -8.12 -8.63
C ASP A 80 -11.29 -9.34 -8.95
N VAL A 81 -10.82 -10.54 -8.64
CA VAL A 81 -11.57 -11.79 -8.84
C VAL A 81 -12.72 -11.88 -7.85
N SER A 82 -12.46 -11.54 -6.57
CA SER A 82 -13.46 -11.55 -5.50
C SER A 82 -13.65 -10.15 -4.87
N GLY A 83 -13.36 -9.10 -5.64
CA GLY A 83 -13.52 -7.71 -5.22
C GLY A 83 -12.76 -7.39 -3.92
N ALA A 84 -13.45 -6.82 -2.94
CA ALA A 84 -12.83 -6.38 -1.68
C ALA A 84 -12.17 -7.51 -0.87
N GLN A 85 -12.66 -8.74 -0.97
CA GLN A 85 -12.11 -9.90 -0.26
C GLN A 85 -10.66 -10.19 -0.66
N ASP A 86 -10.31 -9.99 -1.94
CA ASP A 86 -8.94 -10.15 -2.44
C ASP A 86 -7.99 -9.14 -1.76
N ILE A 87 -8.42 -7.89 -1.68
CA ILE A 87 -7.65 -6.78 -1.12
C ILE A 87 -7.44 -6.99 0.38
N TYR A 88 -8.49 -7.33 1.13
CA TYR A 88 -8.40 -7.62 2.57
C TYR A 88 -7.59 -8.88 2.88
N SER A 89 -7.48 -9.80 1.92
CA SER A 89 -6.58 -10.96 1.98
C SER A 89 -5.12 -10.62 1.61
N GLY A 90 -4.85 -9.35 1.30
CA GLY A 90 -3.51 -8.81 1.03
C GLY A 90 -3.05 -8.90 -0.43
N LEU A 91 -3.97 -8.98 -1.39
CA LEU A 91 -3.66 -8.95 -2.83
C LEU A 91 -3.71 -7.51 -3.36
N VAL A 92 -2.78 -6.69 -2.88
CA VAL A 92 -2.64 -5.27 -3.26
C VAL A 92 -1.17 -4.89 -3.39
N GLY A 93 -0.85 -4.03 -4.35
CA GLY A 93 0.46 -3.44 -4.56
C GLY A 93 0.34 -2.06 -5.21
N ALA A 94 1.46 -1.50 -5.64
CA ALA A 94 1.50 -0.18 -6.25
C ALA A 94 2.33 -0.13 -7.53
N ILE A 95 1.94 0.76 -8.43
CA ILE A 95 2.70 1.16 -9.62
C ILE A 95 3.10 2.62 -9.41
N ILE A 96 4.37 2.97 -9.59
CA ILE A 96 4.82 4.36 -9.65
C ILE A 96 5.15 4.70 -11.10
N VAL A 97 4.44 5.68 -11.64
CA VAL A 97 4.68 6.21 -12.99
C VAL A 97 5.45 7.52 -12.85
N TYR A 98 6.63 7.57 -13.46
CA TYR A 98 7.53 8.71 -13.44
C TYR A 98 7.36 9.53 -14.71
N ARG A 99 7.61 10.84 -14.63
CA ARG A 99 7.79 11.66 -15.83
C ARG A 99 8.99 11.13 -16.63
N PRO A 100 8.97 11.20 -17.98
CA PRO A 100 10.09 10.73 -18.78
C PRO A 100 11.45 11.32 -18.34
N GLY A 101 12.44 10.45 -18.13
CA GLY A 101 13.79 10.77 -17.67
C GLY A 101 13.94 11.00 -16.16
N GLU A 102 12.89 10.80 -15.36
CA GLU A 102 12.94 10.94 -13.91
C GLU A 102 13.28 9.62 -13.20
N LEU A 103 12.87 8.45 -13.72
CA LEU A 103 12.95 7.17 -13.01
C LEU A 103 14.34 6.88 -12.42
N ALA A 104 15.39 7.12 -13.20
CA ALA A 104 16.79 6.90 -12.79
C ALA A 104 17.27 7.84 -11.67
N LYS A 105 16.56 8.94 -11.42
CA LYS A 105 16.84 9.92 -10.35
C LYS A 105 16.18 9.56 -9.03
N HIS A 106 15.41 8.48 -8.95
CA HIS A 106 14.72 8.06 -7.72
C HIS A 106 15.11 6.64 -7.31
N THR A 107 15.19 6.39 -6.00
CA THR A 107 15.49 5.06 -5.44
C THR A 107 14.47 4.64 -4.39
N LEU A 108 13.98 3.41 -4.49
CA LEU A 108 12.98 2.81 -3.60
C LEU A 108 13.58 1.72 -2.68
N ASP A 109 14.78 1.23 -2.99
CA ASP A 109 15.37 0.02 -2.37
C ASP A 109 16.11 0.27 -1.04
N GLY A 110 15.91 1.45 -0.45
CA GLY A 110 16.54 1.88 0.78
C GLY A 110 17.27 3.22 0.63
N PRO A 111 18.10 3.60 1.60
CA PRO A 111 18.83 4.85 1.56
C PRO A 111 19.71 4.91 0.32
N ALA A 112 19.71 6.07 -0.34
CA ALA A 112 20.55 6.30 -1.50
C ALA A 112 22.03 6.11 -1.11
N PRO A 113 22.86 5.49 -1.97
CA PRO A 113 24.29 5.34 -1.70
C PRO A 113 24.95 6.67 -1.31
N ARG A 114 25.96 6.59 -0.42
CA ARG A 114 26.66 7.79 0.02
C ARG A 114 27.38 8.44 -1.16
N GLY A 115 27.08 9.71 -1.44
CA GLY A 115 27.67 10.46 -2.55
C GLY A 115 26.96 10.30 -3.90
N SER A 116 25.86 9.55 -3.98
CA SER A 116 24.93 9.63 -5.12
C SER A 116 23.90 10.74 -4.89
N ASP A 117 23.20 11.16 -5.95
CA ASP A 117 22.17 12.22 -5.92
C ASP A 117 20.72 11.78 -6.21
N PRO A 118 20.31 10.49 -6.12
CA PRO A 118 18.91 10.16 -6.32
C PRO A 118 18.07 10.59 -5.10
N THR A 119 16.83 10.98 -5.37
CA THR A 119 15.78 11.23 -4.37
C THR A 119 15.33 9.90 -3.76
N GLU A 120 15.24 9.85 -2.44
CA GLU A 120 14.81 8.66 -1.71
C GLU A 120 13.29 8.58 -1.71
N GLU A 121 12.73 7.46 -2.18
CA GLU A 121 11.30 7.25 -2.23
C GLU A 121 10.84 6.24 -1.19
N VAL A 122 9.68 6.48 -0.60
CA VAL A 122 8.97 5.53 0.27
C VAL A 122 7.50 5.46 -0.12
N LEU A 123 6.89 4.29 0.09
CA LEU A 123 5.49 4.06 -0.21
C LEU A 123 4.75 3.48 0.99
N THR A 124 3.60 4.06 1.30
CA THR A 124 2.75 3.56 2.39
C THR A 124 1.31 3.43 1.95
N LEU A 125 0.79 2.24 2.12
CA LEU A 125 -0.62 1.89 2.06
C LEU A 125 -1.24 2.08 3.44
N PHE A 126 -2.16 3.04 3.53
CA PHE A 126 -3.05 3.21 4.67
C PHE A 126 -4.33 2.42 4.40
N MET A 127 -4.62 1.45 5.27
CA MET A 127 -5.77 0.57 5.10
C MET A 127 -6.27 0.08 6.46
N ILE A 128 -7.59 0.05 6.61
CA ILE A 128 -8.23 -0.81 7.61
C ILE A 128 -8.39 -2.17 6.95
N VAL A 129 -7.56 -3.13 7.35
CA VAL A 129 -7.67 -4.50 6.84
C VAL A 129 -8.81 -5.18 7.59
N ASP A 130 -9.95 -5.32 6.92
CA ASP A 130 -11.11 -6.02 7.47
C ASP A 130 -10.95 -7.53 7.29
N GLU A 131 -10.37 -8.17 8.31
CA GLU A 131 -10.16 -9.63 8.30
C GLU A 131 -11.47 -10.42 8.30
N ASN A 132 -12.62 -9.81 8.64
CA ASN A 132 -13.91 -10.51 8.56
C ASN A 132 -14.27 -10.88 7.11
N LEU A 133 -13.75 -10.14 6.15
CA LEU A 133 -13.97 -10.33 4.71
C LEU A 133 -12.81 -11.05 4.03
N SER A 134 -11.74 -11.42 4.73
CA SER A 134 -10.60 -12.12 4.13
C SER A 134 -10.91 -13.60 3.85
N PHE A 135 -10.17 -14.22 2.94
CA PHE A 135 -10.25 -15.67 2.72
C PHE A 135 -9.78 -16.49 3.93
N TYR A 136 -9.01 -15.87 4.83
CA TYR A 136 -8.32 -16.56 5.91
C TYR A 136 -9.09 -16.54 7.23
N ILE A 137 -10.24 -15.86 7.32
CA ILE A 137 -11.01 -15.67 8.54
C ILE A 137 -11.30 -16.98 9.30
N ASP A 138 -11.72 -18.04 8.61
CA ASP A 138 -12.03 -19.33 9.26
C ASP A 138 -10.78 -20.00 9.82
N GLY A 139 -9.72 -20.09 9.01
CA GLY A 139 -8.47 -20.70 9.42
C GLY A 139 -7.81 -19.92 10.56
N ASN A 140 -7.84 -18.60 10.50
CA ASN A 140 -7.30 -17.73 11.55
C ASN A 140 -8.10 -17.88 12.85
N THR A 141 -9.43 -17.90 12.78
CA THR A 141 -10.27 -18.05 13.98
C THR A 141 -10.01 -19.38 14.68
N LEU A 142 -10.00 -20.49 13.92
CA LEU A 142 -9.76 -21.82 14.47
C LEU A 142 -8.35 -21.98 15.05
N ASN A 143 -7.35 -21.33 14.46
CA ASN A 143 -5.96 -21.49 14.89
C ASN A 143 -5.53 -20.51 16.00
N ARG A 144 -6.24 -19.39 16.17
CA ARG A 144 -5.87 -18.31 17.11
C ARG A 144 -6.81 -18.18 18.29
N THR A 145 -7.91 -18.93 18.31
CA THR A 145 -8.91 -18.91 19.38
C THR A 145 -9.29 -20.33 19.78
N ASN A 146 -10.01 -20.46 20.90
CA ASN A 146 -10.57 -21.73 21.34
C ASN A 146 -12.00 -21.97 20.80
N ILE A 147 -12.42 -21.23 19.76
CA ILE A 147 -13.76 -21.34 19.20
C ILE A 147 -13.87 -22.65 18.40
N PRO A 148 -14.85 -23.52 18.70
CA PRO A 148 -15.07 -24.73 17.93
C PRO A 148 -15.67 -24.40 16.56
N ARG A 149 -15.38 -25.25 15.56
CA ARG A 149 -15.85 -25.04 14.16
C ARG A 149 -17.36 -24.84 14.04
N GLY A 150 -18.15 -25.50 14.89
CA GLY A 150 -19.61 -25.38 14.89
C GLY A 150 -20.13 -24.00 15.31
N GLU A 151 -19.31 -23.19 15.98
CA GLU A 151 -19.71 -21.90 16.55
C GLU A 151 -19.13 -20.70 15.79
N LEU A 152 -18.38 -20.91 14.71
CA LEU A 152 -17.75 -19.84 13.93
C LEU A 152 -18.76 -18.80 13.45
N GLN A 153 -19.92 -19.25 12.98
CA GLN A 153 -20.95 -18.35 12.45
C GLN A 153 -21.58 -17.47 13.53
N VAL A 154 -21.79 -18.01 14.73
CA VAL A 154 -22.33 -17.24 15.86
C VAL A 154 -21.33 -16.19 16.31
N ASN A 155 -20.05 -16.56 16.41
CA ASN A 155 -18.99 -15.63 16.80
C ASN A 155 -18.76 -14.52 15.77
N ARG A 156 -18.93 -14.79 14.47
CA ARG A 156 -18.82 -13.77 13.42
C ARG A 156 -19.89 -12.67 13.50
N LEU A 157 -21.01 -12.95 14.15
CA LEU A 157 -22.08 -11.96 14.37
C LEU A 157 -21.83 -11.13 15.62
N ASP A 158 -20.87 -11.53 16.47
CA ASP A 158 -20.51 -10.76 17.65
C ASP A 158 -19.81 -9.45 17.24
N PRO A 159 -20.31 -8.28 17.68
CA PRO A 159 -19.69 -6.99 17.33
C PRO A 159 -18.26 -6.86 17.84
N GLY A 160 -17.94 -7.45 19.00
CA GLY A 160 -16.59 -7.45 19.55
C GLY A 160 -15.63 -8.27 18.69
N PHE A 161 -16.07 -9.41 18.17
CA PHE A 161 -15.32 -10.19 17.20
C PHE A 161 -15.07 -9.40 15.91
N GLN A 162 -16.11 -8.79 15.34
CA GLN A 162 -16.00 -7.99 14.12
C GLN A 162 -15.01 -6.84 14.28
N GLU A 163 -15.16 -6.05 15.34
CA GLU A 163 -14.28 -4.93 15.65
C GLU A 163 -12.84 -5.40 15.88
N SER A 164 -12.66 -6.51 16.60
CA SER A 164 -11.33 -7.06 16.84
C SER A 164 -10.59 -7.41 15.54
N ASN A 165 -11.31 -7.67 14.45
CA ASN A 165 -10.77 -8.03 13.14
C ASN A 165 -10.53 -6.83 12.21
N LEU A 166 -10.89 -5.61 12.61
CA LEU A 166 -10.58 -4.38 11.87
C LEU A 166 -9.16 -3.91 12.20
N LYS A 167 -8.19 -4.25 11.33
CA LYS A 167 -6.78 -3.95 11.56
C LYS A 167 -6.41 -2.62 10.91
N HIS A 168 -6.36 -1.57 11.71
CA HIS A 168 -5.92 -0.24 11.30
C HIS A 168 -4.40 -0.22 11.09
N ALA A 169 -3.95 -0.30 9.84
CA ALA A 169 -2.57 -0.63 9.52
C ALA A 169 -1.93 0.29 8.47
N ILE A 170 -0.61 0.44 8.58
CA ILE A 170 0.25 1.01 7.54
C ILE A 170 1.09 -0.14 6.99
N ASN A 171 0.98 -0.42 5.69
CA ASN A 171 1.62 -1.58 5.05
C ASN A 171 1.35 -2.91 5.78
N GLY A 172 0.19 -3.06 6.42
CA GLY A 172 -0.16 -4.26 7.18
C GLY A 172 0.60 -4.41 8.51
N ARG A 173 1.11 -3.31 9.07
CA ARG A 173 1.73 -3.24 10.40
C ARG A 173 0.94 -2.29 11.29
N LEU A 174 0.88 -2.61 12.58
CA LEU A 174 0.15 -1.87 13.61
C LEU A 174 1.11 -1.41 14.71
N PHE A 175 0.70 -0.39 15.48
CA PHE A 175 1.36 0.04 16.73
C PHE A 175 2.86 0.33 16.59
N GLY A 176 3.29 0.97 15.50
CA GLY A 176 4.69 1.36 15.30
C GLY A 176 5.62 0.22 14.87
N ASN A 177 5.10 -0.98 14.57
CA ASN A 177 5.90 -2.14 14.16
C ASN A 177 6.26 -2.14 12.65
N LEU A 178 6.20 -0.99 11.99
CA LEU A 178 6.63 -0.84 10.59
C LEU A 178 8.13 -0.55 10.56
N GLU A 179 8.91 -1.62 10.39
CA GLU A 179 10.37 -1.54 10.38
C GLU A 179 10.94 -1.28 8.97
N GLY A 180 12.16 -0.76 8.92
CA GLY A 180 12.94 -0.60 7.69
C GLY A 180 12.68 0.68 6.91
N LEU A 181 11.75 1.53 7.35
CA LEU A 181 11.50 2.84 6.73
C LEU A 181 12.56 3.83 7.22
N ASN A 182 13.66 3.91 6.48
CA ASN A 182 14.81 4.76 6.82
C ASN A 182 15.07 5.75 5.68
N LEU A 183 15.16 7.03 6.03
CA LEU A 183 15.50 8.13 5.13
C LEU A 183 16.77 8.84 5.64
N THR A 184 17.53 9.43 4.73
CA THR A 184 18.79 10.13 5.03
C THR A 184 18.53 11.60 5.38
N VAL A 185 19.02 12.03 6.53
CA VAL A 185 18.92 13.43 6.98
C VAL A 185 19.61 14.37 5.98
N GLY A 186 18.91 15.45 5.61
CA GLY A 186 19.42 16.49 4.71
C GLY A 186 19.31 16.17 3.22
N ARG A 187 18.67 15.05 2.85
CA ARG A 187 18.34 14.71 1.46
C ARG A 187 16.88 14.98 1.15
N GLU A 188 16.58 15.21 -0.13
CA GLU A 188 15.20 15.18 -0.61
C GLU A 188 14.66 13.75 -0.54
N ALA A 189 13.44 13.63 -0.02
CA ALA A 189 12.71 12.38 0.02
C ALA A 189 11.29 12.60 -0.51
N ARG A 190 10.78 11.60 -1.22
CA ARG A 190 9.42 11.58 -1.75
C ARG A 190 8.63 10.46 -1.12
N TRP A 191 7.45 10.80 -0.63
CA TRP A 191 6.55 9.87 0.01
C TRP A 191 5.28 9.68 -0.81
N HIS A 192 5.11 8.48 -1.36
CA HIS A 192 3.88 8.03 -1.98
C HIS A 192 2.91 7.47 -0.93
N VAL A 193 1.80 8.17 -0.73
CA VAL A 193 0.74 7.74 0.18
C VAL A 193 -0.43 7.24 -0.65
N VAL A 194 -0.77 5.96 -0.48
CA VAL A 194 -1.90 5.31 -1.15
C VAL A 194 -2.86 4.75 -0.12
N SER A 195 -4.12 4.62 -0.48
CA SER A 195 -5.16 4.00 0.35
C SER A 195 -6.04 3.12 -0.52
N CYS A 196 -6.42 1.96 -0.01
CA CYS A 196 -7.32 1.04 -0.68
C CYS A 196 -8.25 0.49 0.40
N SER A 197 -9.51 0.93 0.43
CA SER A 197 -10.49 0.53 1.43
C SER A 197 -11.89 0.93 0.97
N SER A 198 -12.93 0.44 1.65
CA SER A 198 -14.31 0.81 1.34
C SER A 198 -14.58 2.31 1.51
N SER A 199 -15.71 2.77 0.96
CA SER A 199 -16.12 4.18 0.83
C SER A 199 -16.27 4.99 2.13
N THR A 200 -16.06 4.37 3.30
CA THR A 200 -16.24 4.99 4.63
C THR A 200 -14.91 5.26 5.35
N THR A 201 -13.76 4.92 4.74
CA THR A 201 -12.45 5.10 5.38
C THR A 201 -11.83 6.44 5.00
N PHE A 202 -11.54 7.26 6.00
CA PHE A 202 -10.70 8.46 5.87
C PHE A 202 -9.42 8.23 6.67
N ALA A 203 -8.27 8.40 6.02
CA ALA A 203 -6.98 8.37 6.69
C ALA A 203 -6.43 9.80 6.75
N GLU A 204 -6.11 10.27 7.94
CA GLU A 204 -5.34 11.50 8.14
C GLU A 204 -3.89 11.14 8.46
N LEU A 205 -2.96 11.68 7.68
CA LEU A 205 -1.53 11.56 7.94
C LEU A 205 -1.03 12.84 8.60
N THR A 206 -0.69 12.75 9.88
CA THR A 206 0.06 13.81 10.57
C THR A 206 1.52 13.43 10.69
N ILE A 207 2.40 14.31 10.20
CA ILE A 207 3.86 14.16 10.30
C ILE A 207 4.37 15.13 11.36
N PHE A 208 4.83 14.60 12.50
CA PHE A 208 5.49 15.41 13.52
C PHE A 208 6.96 15.62 13.12
N SER A 209 7.31 16.87 12.82
CA SER A 209 8.66 17.29 12.43
C SER A 209 8.92 18.69 12.99
N ASN A 210 10.18 18.98 13.30
CA ASN A 210 10.60 20.27 13.86
C ASN A 210 10.62 21.39 12.80
N HIS A 211 10.55 21.08 11.50
CA HIS A 211 10.48 22.05 10.40
C HIS A 211 9.94 21.40 9.10
N TRP A 212 8.80 21.88 8.58
CA TRP A 212 8.40 21.75 7.17
C TRP A 212 7.25 22.70 6.81
N GLU A 213 7.15 23.06 5.53
CA GLU A 213 5.98 23.72 4.94
C GLU A 213 4.83 22.71 4.78
N THR A 214 3.73 22.93 5.49
CA THR A 214 2.52 22.12 5.37
C THR A 214 1.85 22.28 4.02
N SER A 215 2.15 21.39 3.07
CA SER A 215 1.21 21.09 2.00
C SER A 215 0.13 20.17 2.59
N LYS A 216 -1.13 20.64 2.64
CA LYS A 216 -2.27 19.75 2.89
C LYS A 216 -2.18 18.62 1.84
N ILE A 217 -2.12 17.37 2.27
CA ILE A 217 -2.26 16.22 1.37
C ILE A 217 -3.75 15.86 1.39
N PRO A 218 -4.57 16.34 0.44
CA PRO A 218 -5.96 15.91 0.36
C PRO A 218 -6.01 14.46 -0.12
N ILE A 219 -5.94 13.52 0.82
CA ILE A 219 -6.57 12.21 0.62
C ILE A 219 -8.07 12.52 0.57
N HIS A 220 -8.71 12.27 -0.56
CA HIS A 220 -10.03 12.85 -0.85
C HIS A 220 -11.04 12.64 0.31
N ARG A 221 -11.65 13.78 0.71
CA ARG A 221 -12.71 14.07 1.73
C ARG A 221 -12.32 14.17 3.22
N THR A 222 -11.90 15.39 3.60
CA THR A 222 -12.18 16.15 4.85
C THR A 222 -12.01 15.51 6.25
N GLY A 223 -11.10 16.09 7.04
CA GLY A 223 -11.02 16.00 8.52
C GLY A 223 -9.90 16.89 9.07
N MET A 224 -9.98 17.39 10.31
CA MET A 224 -9.27 18.57 10.83
C MET A 224 -7.95 18.29 11.57
N ALA A 225 -6.93 19.14 11.38
CA ALA A 225 -5.70 19.10 12.17
C ALA A 225 -5.88 19.77 13.56
N THR A 226 -5.49 19.05 14.62
CA THR A 226 -5.38 19.61 15.99
C THR A 226 -3.91 19.62 16.41
N PRO A 227 -3.32 20.76 16.81
CA PRO A 227 -1.91 20.82 17.17
C PRO A 227 -1.69 20.20 18.55
N LEU A 228 -0.84 19.17 18.64
CA LEU A 228 -0.28 18.69 19.91
C LEU A 228 1.22 18.96 19.94
N HIS A 229 1.68 19.64 21.00
CA HIS A 229 3.09 19.88 21.28
C HIS A 229 3.69 18.67 22.01
N GLY A 230 4.80 18.14 21.50
CA GLY A 230 5.61 17.14 22.20
C GLY A 230 6.99 17.02 21.58
N GLN A 231 8.05 17.15 22.38
CA GLN A 231 9.43 16.90 21.95
C GLN A 231 9.72 15.40 21.96
N GLY A 232 10.11 14.86 20.81
CA GLY A 232 10.61 13.50 20.65
C GLY A 232 11.44 13.36 19.38
N ARG A 233 12.54 12.61 19.43
CA ARG A 233 13.26 12.15 18.24
C ARG A 233 12.56 10.89 17.74
N GLY A 234 11.83 11.03 16.63
CA GLY A 234 11.13 9.93 15.98
C GLY A 234 9.91 10.44 15.22
N LEU A 235 9.69 9.95 14.01
CA LEU A 235 8.44 10.14 13.28
C LEU A 235 7.40 9.20 13.92
N MET A 236 6.45 9.76 14.66
CA MET A 236 5.33 9.01 15.23
C MET A 236 4.10 9.29 14.37
N PHE A 237 3.60 8.28 13.68
CA PHE A 237 2.39 8.41 12.86
C PHE A 237 1.19 7.96 13.69
N TYR A 238 0.21 8.83 13.85
CA TYR A 238 -1.11 8.46 14.35
C TYR A 238 -2.08 8.41 13.19
N LEU A 239 -2.75 7.28 13.03
CA LEU A 239 -3.97 7.20 12.25
C LEU A 239 -5.11 7.63 13.18
N PHE A 240 -5.65 8.83 12.99
CA PHE A 240 -6.92 9.18 13.61
C PHE A 240 -8.05 8.60 12.75
N CYS A 241 -8.62 7.47 13.18
CA CYS A 241 -9.88 6.99 12.65
C CYS A 241 -11.00 7.64 13.48
N GLN A 242 -11.54 8.76 13.01
CA GLN A 242 -12.68 9.38 13.68
C GLN A 242 -13.95 8.64 13.25
N HIS A 243 -14.44 7.72 14.10
CA HIS A 243 -15.79 7.20 13.96
C HIS A 243 -16.76 8.36 14.21
N ARG A 244 -17.39 8.86 13.14
CA ARG A 244 -18.61 9.65 13.26
C ARG A 244 -19.72 8.67 13.66
N GLN A 245 -19.87 8.44 14.95
CA GLN A 245 -21.15 8.00 15.48
C GLN A 245 -22.11 9.17 15.26
N ASP A 246 -22.81 9.18 14.13
CA ASP A 246 -23.99 10.04 14.02
C ASP A 246 -25.02 9.57 15.08
N PRO A 247 -25.71 10.50 15.77
CA PRO A 247 -26.55 10.24 16.94
C PRO A 247 -27.80 9.41 16.64
#